data_AF-A0AA96EUB5-F1
#
_entry.id   AF-A0AA96EUB5-F1
#
_cell.length_a   1.000
_cell.length_b   1.000
_cell.length_c   1.000
_cell.angle_alpha   90.00
_cell.angle_beta   90.00
_cell.angle_gamma   90.00
#
_symmetry.space_group_name_H-M   'P 1'
#
loop_
_entity.id
_entity.type
_entity.pdbx_description
1 polymer ?
#
loop_
_entity_poly.entity_id
_entity_poly.type
_entity_poly.pdbx_seq_one_letter_code
_entity_poly.pdbx_strand_id
1 'polypeptide(L)'
;MKKSILTILSVFIGVQITYSQGCSDAGICSIGNSFTTEKTTKNLIETGAVYGVGDADVTSVTGYITYSREFTKSFAMSVKVTYFNAKGDFGTRGQFGDAYLISNYKFAEKDQKQWSALAGFKFPFTTANAKINDVPLPMDYQASLGTFDLILGVNYNIKQWDFNAGLQLPVFNNNKNSYFAEYSGTDDFNSTNLFERKPDALFRATYTYATSNKKWSFKPNVLFIYHLGEDIYENIFSNRETIKNSDGLTLNGNLITIYQLNSKSSLELSLATPFVVRDERPDGLTRAFTAGVTYKISF
;
A
#
# COMPACT_ATOMS: atom_id res chain seq x y z
N MET A 1 -19.43 -40.40 -18.41
CA MET A 1 -19.06 -38.98 -18.23
C MET A 1 -19.96 -38.28 -17.19
N LYS A 2 -19.97 -38.74 -15.93
CA LYS A 2 -20.86 -38.19 -14.88
C LYS A 2 -20.21 -38.16 -13.47
N LYS A 3 -18.88 -38.10 -13.38
CA LYS A 3 -18.16 -38.04 -12.09
C LYS A 3 -17.22 -36.85 -11.92
N SER A 4 -17.09 -35.97 -12.91
CA SER A 4 -16.18 -34.81 -12.84
C SER A 4 -16.86 -33.47 -12.50
N ILE A 5 -18.18 -33.45 -12.34
CA ILE A 5 -18.93 -32.21 -12.03
C ILE A 5 -19.12 -32.04 -10.50
N LEU A 6 -19.00 -33.11 -9.71
CA LEU A 6 -19.22 -33.04 -8.25
C LEU A 6 -18.01 -32.56 -7.44
N THR A 7 -16.81 -32.58 -8.02
CA THR A 7 -15.57 -32.15 -7.35
C THR A 7 -15.31 -30.64 -7.52
N ILE A 8 -15.92 -30.00 -8.50
CA ILE A 8 -15.80 -28.54 -8.70
C ILE A 8 -16.82 -27.78 -7.84
N LEU A 9 -17.92 -28.43 -7.43
CA LEU A 9 -18.96 -27.82 -6.60
C LEU A 9 -18.68 -27.90 -5.09
N SER A 10 -17.73 -28.75 -4.66
CA SER A 10 -17.35 -28.92 -3.25
C SER A 10 -16.24 -27.96 -2.79
N VAL A 11 -15.63 -27.19 -3.70
CA VAL A 11 -14.61 -26.17 -3.36
C VAL A 11 -15.25 -24.79 -3.09
N PHE A 12 -16.55 -24.61 -3.35
CA PHE A 12 -17.23 -23.32 -3.23
C PHE A 12 -18.03 -23.09 -1.94
N ILE A 13 -18.00 -24.03 -0.99
CA ILE A 13 -18.73 -23.90 0.29
C ILE A 13 -17.73 -23.96 1.43
N GLY A 14 -17.19 -22.79 1.77
CA GLY A 14 -16.25 -22.62 2.89
C GLY A 14 -15.57 -21.26 2.96
N VAL A 15 -16.10 -20.22 2.29
CA VAL A 15 -15.59 -18.85 2.44
C VAL A 15 -16.11 -18.30 3.77
N GLN A 16 -15.37 -18.59 4.85
CA GLN A 16 -15.41 -17.74 6.03
C GLN A 16 -14.90 -16.36 5.60
N ILE A 17 -15.64 -15.32 5.98
CA ILE A 17 -15.33 -13.92 5.68
C ILE A 17 -14.09 -13.57 6.52
N THR A 18 -12.90 -13.80 5.97
CA THR A 18 -11.65 -13.39 6.59
C THR A 18 -11.34 -11.95 6.16
N TYR A 19 -11.37 -11.02 7.11
CA TYR A 19 -10.94 -9.64 6.95
C TYR A 19 -9.45 -9.61 6.63
N SER A 20 -9.11 -9.20 5.41
CA SER A 20 -7.77 -9.36 4.84
C SER A 20 -7.10 -7.94 4.72
N GLN A 21 -5.76 -7.76 4.71
CA GLN A 21 -4.94 -6.52 4.52
C GLN A 21 -4.41 -6.22 3.07
N GLY A 22 -5.19 -5.69 2.14
CA GLY A 22 -4.75 -5.23 0.82
C GLY A 22 -3.99 -3.91 0.98
N CYS A 23 -2.83 -3.76 0.34
CA CYS A 23 -2.03 -2.55 0.52
C CYS A 23 -2.73 -1.34 -0.14
N SER A 24 -3.55 -0.61 0.62
CA SER A 24 -4.12 0.69 0.21
C SER A 24 -3.15 1.85 0.38
N ASP A 25 -2.10 1.66 1.18
CA ASP A 25 -1.19 2.75 1.49
C ASP A 25 -0.22 3.01 0.34
N ALA A 26 0.02 4.30 0.11
CA ALA A 26 0.98 4.82 -0.84
C ALA A 26 2.44 4.68 -0.37
N GLY A 27 2.68 3.89 0.68
CA GLY A 27 4.00 3.50 1.16
C GLY A 27 4.78 2.66 0.15
N ILE A 28 5.77 1.93 0.68
CA ILE A 28 6.71 1.12 -0.09
C ILE A 28 6.04 0.10 -1.04
N CYS A 29 4.80 -0.31 -0.74
CA CYS A 29 3.97 -1.14 -1.63
C CYS A 29 3.68 -0.50 -3.00
N SER A 30 3.61 0.83 -3.08
CA SER A 30 3.19 1.55 -4.28
C SER A 30 4.36 2.16 -5.06
N ILE A 31 5.59 1.96 -4.57
CA ILE A 31 6.80 2.48 -5.19
C ILE A 31 7.21 1.51 -6.30
N GLY A 32 6.83 1.85 -7.53
CA GLY A 32 7.33 1.18 -8.73
C GLY A 32 8.67 1.73 -9.19
N ASN A 33 9.40 0.94 -9.96
CA ASN A 33 10.55 1.41 -10.73
C ASN A 33 10.08 2.50 -11.71
N SER A 34 10.44 3.76 -11.48
CA SER A 34 10.08 4.90 -12.33
C SER A 34 10.75 4.91 -13.71
N PHE A 35 11.47 3.85 -14.06
CA PHE A 35 12.17 3.73 -15.33
C PHE A 35 11.25 3.14 -16.39
N THR A 36 10.93 3.95 -17.40
CA THR A 36 10.21 3.45 -18.57
C THR A 36 11.20 2.85 -19.56
N THR A 37 11.01 1.58 -19.93
CA THR A 37 12.02 0.84 -20.68
C THR A 37 12.19 1.34 -22.12
N GLU A 38 11.23 2.10 -22.68
CA GLU A 38 11.24 2.50 -24.10
C GLU A 38 10.49 3.81 -24.41
N LYS A 39 10.82 4.95 -23.79
CA LYS A 39 10.29 6.25 -24.26
C LYS A 39 11.35 7.35 -24.31
N THR A 40 11.26 8.22 -25.31
CA THR A 40 12.07 9.46 -25.45
C THR A 40 11.77 10.50 -24.38
N THR A 41 10.71 10.28 -23.60
CA THR A 41 10.15 11.18 -22.60
C THR A 41 10.79 10.94 -21.25
N LYS A 42 11.24 12.01 -20.59
CA LYS A 42 11.86 11.94 -19.26
C LYS A 42 10.87 12.17 -18.13
N ASN A 43 9.66 12.61 -18.42
CA ASN A 43 8.66 12.95 -17.43
C ASN A 43 7.50 11.96 -17.48
N LEU A 44 6.95 11.65 -16.33
CA LEU A 44 5.77 10.81 -16.16
C LEU A 44 4.86 11.44 -15.12
N ILE A 45 3.58 11.56 -15.44
CA ILE A 45 2.52 11.85 -14.47
C ILE A 45 1.65 10.61 -14.35
N GLU A 46 1.33 10.25 -13.11
CA GLU A 46 0.38 9.20 -12.78
C GLU A 46 -0.71 9.81 -11.89
N THR A 47 -1.97 9.57 -12.24
CA THR A 47 -3.12 9.93 -11.40
C THR A 47 -3.94 8.68 -11.16
N GLY A 48 -4.30 8.41 -9.92
CA GLY A 48 -5.01 7.19 -9.58
C GLY A 48 -5.96 7.35 -8.41
N ALA A 49 -6.87 6.40 -8.32
CA ALA A 49 -7.78 6.23 -7.20
C ALA A 49 -7.84 4.75 -6.83
N VAL A 50 -7.79 4.46 -5.53
CA VAL A 50 -7.88 3.11 -4.98
C VAL A 50 -9.06 3.05 -4.02
N TYR A 51 -10.04 2.23 -4.34
CA TYR A 51 -11.10 1.85 -3.41
C TYR A 51 -10.60 0.71 -2.52
N GLY A 52 -10.90 0.77 -1.23
CA GLY A 52 -10.57 -0.29 -0.27
C GLY A 52 -11.68 -0.51 0.74
N VAL A 53 -11.90 -1.77 1.11
CA VAL A 53 -12.79 -2.18 2.20
C VAL A 53 -11.91 -2.47 3.41
N GLY A 54 -12.01 -1.68 4.48
CA GLY A 54 -11.19 -1.77 5.69
C GLY A 54 -11.70 -2.77 6.72
N ASP A 55 -11.27 -2.58 7.97
CA ASP A 55 -11.83 -3.30 9.12
C ASP A 55 -13.23 -2.76 9.47
N ALA A 56 -14.03 -3.62 10.11
CA ALA A 56 -15.45 -3.39 10.39
C ALA A 56 -16.26 -2.95 9.15
N ASP A 57 -16.94 -1.81 9.23
CA ASP A 57 -17.76 -1.24 8.16
C ASP A 57 -17.02 -0.17 7.32
N VAL A 58 -15.74 0.08 7.63
CA VAL A 58 -14.99 1.18 7.03
C VAL A 58 -14.70 0.87 5.56
N THR A 59 -15.02 1.82 4.69
CA THR A 59 -14.62 1.82 3.29
C THR A 59 -13.84 3.09 3.00
N SER A 60 -12.94 3.03 2.02
CA SER A 60 -12.09 4.16 1.68
C SER A 60 -11.86 4.34 0.19
N VAL A 61 -11.60 5.58 -0.20
CA VAL A 61 -11.09 5.95 -1.51
C VAL A 61 -9.82 6.78 -1.31
N THR A 62 -8.71 6.27 -1.82
CA THR A 62 -7.40 6.97 -1.81
C THR A 62 -7.09 7.47 -3.20
N GLY A 63 -7.19 8.78 -3.40
CA GLY A 63 -6.69 9.46 -4.59
C GLY A 63 -5.20 9.77 -4.46
N TYR A 64 -4.48 9.75 -5.57
CA TYR A 64 -3.09 10.21 -5.59
C TYR A 64 -2.69 10.81 -6.93
N ILE A 65 -1.65 11.63 -6.87
CA ILE A 65 -0.89 12.10 -8.01
C ILE A 65 0.60 11.84 -7.79
N THR A 66 1.27 11.33 -8.81
CA THR A 66 2.71 11.13 -8.84
C THR A 66 3.30 11.90 -10.02
N TYR A 67 4.38 12.63 -9.79
CA TYR A 67 5.26 13.13 -10.83
C TYR A 67 6.61 12.43 -10.72
N SER A 68 7.10 11.88 -11.84
CA SER A 68 8.40 11.25 -11.93
C SER A 68 9.24 11.88 -13.03
N ARG A 69 10.54 12.02 -12.77
CA ARG A 69 11.52 12.52 -13.73
C ARG A 69 12.75 11.64 -13.77
N GLU A 70 13.11 11.21 -14.98
CA GLU A 70 14.39 10.60 -15.28
C GLU A 70 15.43 11.71 -15.55
N PHE A 71 16.40 11.87 -14.65
CA PHE A 71 17.49 12.85 -14.85
C PHE A 71 18.57 12.28 -15.75
N THR A 72 18.89 11.00 -15.56
CA THR A 72 19.84 10.23 -16.38
C THR A 72 19.24 8.87 -16.71
N LYS A 73 19.93 8.09 -17.55
CA LYS A 73 19.53 6.70 -17.85
C LYS A 73 19.52 5.79 -16.61
N SER A 74 20.22 6.18 -15.55
CA SER A 74 20.40 5.42 -14.32
C SER A 74 19.76 6.07 -13.10
N PHE A 75 19.30 7.32 -13.16
CA PHE A 75 18.79 8.04 -12.00
C PHE A 75 17.46 8.72 -12.30
N ALA A 76 16.48 8.44 -11.46
CA ALA A 76 15.15 9.04 -11.51
C ALA A 76 14.67 9.43 -10.10
N MET A 77 13.82 10.43 -10.02
CA MET A 77 13.12 10.76 -8.79
C MET A 77 11.61 10.88 -9.03
N SER A 78 10.84 10.62 -7.98
CA SER A 78 9.40 10.68 -7.98
C SER A 78 8.90 11.40 -6.74
N VAL A 79 7.89 12.25 -6.92
CA VAL A 79 7.11 12.84 -5.84
C VAL A 79 5.68 12.36 -5.96
N LYS A 80 5.10 11.89 -4.85
CA LYS A 80 3.71 11.46 -4.79
C LYS A 80 2.99 12.16 -3.63
N VAL A 81 1.73 12.51 -3.83
CA VAL A 81 0.85 13.06 -2.79
C VAL A 81 -0.45 12.27 -2.79
N THR A 82 -0.98 11.98 -1.60
CA THR A 82 -2.27 11.28 -1.44
C THR A 82 -3.35 12.16 -0.83
N TYR A 83 -4.59 11.83 -1.18
CA TYR A 83 -5.80 12.28 -0.53
C TYR A 83 -6.64 11.05 -0.18
N PHE A 84 -7.02 10.94 1.08
CA PHE A 84 -7.74 9.79 1.60
C PHE A 84 -9.13 10.23 2.04
N ASN A 85 -10.14 9.43 1.68
CA ASN A 85 -11.50 9.57 2.17
C ASN A 85 -11.95 8.25 2.77
N ALA A 86 -12.30 8.24 4.04
CA ALA A 86 -12.89 7.09 4.74
C ALA A 86 -14.36 7.35 5.08
N LYS A 87 -15.14 6.28 5.07
CA LYS A 87 -16.55 6.26 5.44
C LYS A 87 -16.86 4.98 6.22
N GLY A 88 -17.53 5.12 7.35
CA GLY A 88 -18.15 4.03 8.10
C GLY A 88 -19.07 4.59 9.19
N ASP A 89 -19.26 3.85 10.28
CA ASP A 89 -20.24 4.15 11.33
C ASP A 89 -19.93 5.45 12.09
N PHE A 90 -18.64 5.81 12.24
CA PHE A 90 -18.24 7.11 12.80
C PHE A 90 -18.53 8.29 11.86
N GLY A 91 -18.92 8.04 10.61
CA GLY A 91 -19.22 9.05 9.60
C GLY A 91 -18.25 9.03 8.42
N THR A 92 -18.10 10.17 7.74
CA THR A 92 -17.21 10.32 6.58
C THR A 92 -16.16 11.39 6.84
N ARG A 93 -14.89 11.08 6.57
CA ARG A 93 -13.76 12.00 6.75
C ARG A 93 -12.82 11.96 5.55
N GLY A 94 -12.48 13.13 5.01
CA GLY A 94 -11.54 13.27 3.89
C GLY A 94 -10.41 14.24 4.23
N GLN A 95 -9.16 13.84 4.00
CA GLN A 95 -7.97 14.63 4.31
C GLN A 95 -6.82 14.30 3.35
N PHE A 96 -5.89 15.23 3.18
CA PHE A 96 -4.59 14.89 2.61
C PHE A 96 -3.86 13.89 3.50
N GLY A 97 -3.24 12.88 2.88
CA GLY A 97 -2.48 11.86 3.59
C GLY A 97 -1.03 12.24 3.67
N ASP A 98 -0.21 11.54 2.90
CA ASP A 98 1.24 11.64 2.94
C ASP A 98 1.80 12.14 1.61
N ALA A 99 2.95 12.81 1.69
CA ALA A 99 3.84 13.03 0.56
C ALA A 99 5.00 12.04 0.58
N TYR A 100 5.44 11.64 -0.60
CA TYR A 100 6.57 10.74 -0.78
C TYR A 100 7.58 11.37 -1.71
N LEU A 101 8.86 11.27 -1.36
CA LEU A 101 9.98 11.62 -2.22
C LEU A 101 10.85 10.37 -2.40
N ILE A 102 10.85 9.79 -3.59
CA ILE A 102 11.57 8.55 -3.88
C ILE A 102 12.65 8.83 -4.92
N SER A 103 13.86 8.36 -4.66
CA SER A 103 14.97 8.33 -5.61
C SER A 103 15.25 6.89 -6.00
N ASN A 104 15.43 6.64 -7.30
CA ASN A 104 15.73 5.34 -7.86
C ASN A 104 17.04 5.39 -8.64
N TYR A 105 17.92 4.43 -8.38
CA TYR A 105 19.16 4.23 -9.12
C TYR A 105 19.18 2.85 -9.79
N LYS A 106 19.34 2.83 -11.10
CA LYS A 106 19.39 1.61 -11.92
C LYS A 106 20.82 1.30 -12.34
N PHE A 107 21.29 0.13 -11.95
CA PHE A 107 22.59 -0.40 -12.34
C PHE A 107 22.56 -0.91 -13.78
N ALA A 108 23.74 -1.05 -14.40
CA ALA A 108 23.84 -1.55 -15.76
C ALA A 108 23.29 -2.99 -15.86
N GLU A 109 22.54 -3.25 -16.92
CA GLU A 109 22.00 -4.58 -17.21
C GLU A 109 23.10 -5.51 -17.71
N LYS A 110 23.08 -6.77 -17.25
CA LYS A 110 23.99 -7.82 -17.70
C LYS A 110 23.24 -9.15 -17.79
N ASP A 111 23.31 -9.83 -18.92
CA ASP A 111 22.69 -11.15 -19.13
C ASP A 111 21.19 -11.20 -18.79
N GLN A 112 20.43 -10.18 -19.20
CA GLN A 112 19.00 -10.00 -18.89
C GLN A 112 18.69 -9.88 -17.38
N LYS A 113 19.70 -9.48 -16.59
CA LYS A 113 19.60 -9.22 -15.16
C LYS A 113 19.87 -7.76 -14.91
N GLN A 114 18.98 -7.11 -14.17
CA GLN A 114 19.10 -5.70 -13.84
C GLN A 114 18.80 -5.49 -12.37
N TRP A 115 19.70 -4.79 -11.69
CA TRP A 115 19.50 -4.35 -10.33
C TRP A 115 19.07 -2.89 -10.31
N SER A 116 18.25 -2.52 -9.34
CA SER A 116 18.06 -1.14 -8.92
C SER A 116 18.05 -1.04 -7.40
N ALA A 117 18.38 0.15 -6.92
CA ALA A 117 18.26 0.53 -5.51
C ALA A 117 17.35 1.76 -5.42
N LEU A 118 16.59 1.84 -4.33
CA LEU A 118 15.71 2.96 -4.05
C LEU A 118 15.95 3.47 -2.63
N ALA A 119 15.86 4.78 -2.48
CA ALA A 119 15.86 5.47 -1.20
C ALA A 119 14.81 6.57 -1.25
N GLY A 120 14.03 6.72 -0.20
CA GLY A 120 12.98 7.73 -0.16
C GLY A 120 12.52 8.08 1.22
N PHE A 121 11.66 9.09 1.26
CA PHE A 121 11.12 9.65 2.49
C PHE A 121 9.60 9.76 2.37
N LYS A 122 8.90 9.47 3.47
CA LYS A 122 7.48 9.74 3.66
C LYS A 122 7.32 10.93 4.61
N PHE A 123 6.46 11.86 4.26
CA PHE A 123 6.16 13.06 5.04
C PHE A 123 4.66 13.13 5.30
N PRO A 124 4.23 13.13 6.57
CA PRO A 124 2.81 13.17 6.88
C PRO A 124 2.27 14.61 6.83
N PHE A 125 1.18 14.85 6.11
CA PHE A 125 0.50 16.16 6.13
C PHE A 125 -0.41 16.35 7.34
N THR A 126 -0.66 15.29 8.09
CA THR A 126 -1.50 15.31 9.30
C THR A 126 -0.82 14.59 10.45
N THR A 127 -1.31 14.82 11.67
CA THR A 127 -0.86 14.12 12.87
C THR A 127 -1.74 12.92 13.22
N ALA A 128 -2.49 12.37 12.24
CA ALA A 128 -3.40 11.25 12.44
C ALA A 128 -4.44 11.45 13.58
N ASN A 129 -4.89 12.69 13.83
CA ASN A 129 -5.82 13.01 14.91
C ASN A 129 -7.15 13.61 14.42
N ALA A 130 -7.68 13.06 13.33
CA ALA A 130 -8.96 13.48 12.80
C ALA A 130 -10.10 13.14 13.76
N LYS A 131 -11.11 14.03 13.77
CA LYS A 131 -12.30 13.92 14.61
C LYS A 131 -13.55 14.27 13.81
N ILE A 132 -14.70 13.74 14.24
CA ILE A 132 -16.03 14.16 13.79
C ILE A 132 -16.80 14.62 15.01
N ASN A 133 -17.30 15.86 15.01
CA ASN A 133 -17.99 16.46 16.16
C ASN A 133 -17.22 16.30 17.48
N ASP A 134 -15.91 16.56 17.44
CA ASP A 134 -14.94 16.38 18.54
C ASP A 134 -14.74 14.96 19.08
N VAL A 135 -15.39 13.96 18.47
CA VAL A 135 -15.15 12.53 18.74
C VAL A 135 -13.90 12.07 17.98
N PRO A 136 -12.85 11.57 18.67
CA PRO A 136 -11.68 10.97 18.03
C PRO A 136 -12.04 9.78 17.15
N LEU A 137 -11.35 9.65 16.02
CA LEU A 137 -11.55 8.53 15.10
C LEU A 137 -10.39 7.52 15.21
N PRO A 138 -10.66 6.21 15.05
CA PRO A 138 -9.60 5.20 15.00
C PRO A 138 -8.73 5.38 13.75
N MET A 139 -7.58 4.70 13.73
CA MET A 139 -6.59 4.84 12.65
C MET A 139 -7.14 4.52 11.25
N ASP A 140 -8.16 3.67 11.14
CA ASP A 140 -8.85 3.32 9.88
C ASP A 140 -9.47 4.53 9.15
N TYR A 141 -9.76 5.61 9.87
CA TYR A 141 -10.26 6.86 9.29
C TYR A 141 -9.18 7.90 9.04
N GLN A 142 -7.95 7.65 9.50
CA GLN A 142 -6.85 8.60 9.41
C GLN A 142 -6.20 8.49 8.03
N ALA A 143 -5.95 9.64 7.41
CA ALA A 143 -5.31 9.71 6.10
C ALA A 143 -3.80 9.40 6.12
N SER A 144 -3.21 9.33 7.31
CA SER A 144 -1.78 9.21 7.55
C SER A 144 -1.55 8.51 8.88
N LEU A 145 -0.40 7.84 9.00
CA LEU A 145 0.09 7.32 10.27
C LEU A 145 0.68 8.41 11.17
N GLY A 146 0.87 9.64 10.67
CA GLY A 146 1.52 10.72 11.40
C GLY A 146 3.03 10.53 11.57
N THR A 147 3.65 9.65 10.78
CA THR A 147 5.07 9.31 10.89
C THR A 147 5.87 9.84 9.70
N PHE A 148 7.08 10.32 9.98
CA PHE A 148 8.08 10.54 8.96
C PHE A 148 8.87 9.24 8.82
N ASP A 149 8.91 8.70 7.60
CA ASP A 149 9.52 7.39 7.38
C ASP A 149 10.69 7.50 6.41
N LEU A 150 11.74 6.73 6.68
CA LEU A 150 12.78 6.41 5.72
C LEU A 150 12.37 5.12 4.99
N ILE A 151 12.45 5.14 3.67
CA ILE A 151 12.16 4.01 2.81
C ILE A 151 13.43 3.61 2.08
N LEU A 152 13.80 2.34 2.17
CA LEU A 152 14.94 1.77 1.47
C LEU A 152 14.50 0.52 0.72
N GLY A 153 15.13 0.24 -0.40
CA GLY A 153 14.83 -0.99 -1.12
C GLY A 153 15.79 -1.31 -2.25
N VAL A 154 15.70 -2.55 -2.68
CA VAL A 154 16.41 -3.09 -3.83
C VAL A 154 15.44 -3.85 -4.70
N ASN A 155 15.69 -3.81 -5.99
CA ASN A 155 14.94 -4.56 -6.96
C ASN A 155 15.89 -5.32 -7.89
N TYR A 156 15.47 -6.53 -8.23
CA TYR A 156 16.17 -7.43 -9.13
C TYR A 156 15.21 -7.92 -10.20
N ASN A 157 15.46 -7.47 -11.42
CA ASN A 157 14.73 -7.89 -12.59
C ASN A 157 15.50 -8.99 -13.34
N ILE A 158 14.82 -10.08 -13.68
CA ILE A 158 15.35 -11.14 -14.52
C ILE A 158 14.27 -11.66 -15.47
N LYS A 159 14.45 -11.42 -16.78
CA LYS A 159 13.47 -11.77 -17.82
C LYS A 159 12.09 -11.18 -17.48
N GLN A 160 11.07 -12.02 -17.29
CA GLN A 160 9.71 -11.62 -16.93
C GLN A 160 9.50 -11.44 -15.43
N TRP A 161 10.49 -11.79 -14.61
CA TRP A 161 10.40 -11.75 -13.16
C TRP A 161 11.00 -10.47 -12.59
N ASP A 162 10.36 -9.98 -11.54
CA ASP A 162 10.75 -8.77 -10.82
C ASP A 162 10.62 -9.02 -9.31
N PHE A 163 11.75 -8.97 -8.61
CA PHE A 163 11.86 -9.25 -7.18
C PHE A 163 12.24 -7.98 -6.43
N ASN A 164 11.45 -7.61 -5.42
CA ASN A 164 11.63 -6.36 -4.69
C ASN A 164 11.79 -6.72 -3.23
N ALA A 165 12.78 -6.13 -2.57
CA ALA A 165 12.91 -6.19 -1.12
C ALA A 165 13.03 -4.76 -0.59
N GLY A 166 12.41 -4.48 0.55
CA GLY A 166 12.35 -3.13 1.06
C GLY A 166 12.11 -3.04 2.55
N LEU A 167 12.45 -1.87 3.11
CA LEU A 167 12.27 -1.51 4.50
C LEU A 167 11.60 -0.14 4.57
N GLN A 168 10.60 -0.02 5.44
CA GLN A 168 10.00 1.25 5.82
C GLN A 168 10.20 1.45 7.32
N LEU A 169 10.95 2.49 7.67
CA LEU A 169 11.38 2.79 9.03
C LEU A 169 10.73 4.10 9.48
N PRO A 170 9.78 4.08 10.42
CA PRO A 170 9.32 5.30 11.10
C PRO A 170 10.49 5.92 11.87
N VAL A 171 11.04 7.03 11.38
CA VAL A 171 12.20 7.70 11.99
C VAL A 171 11.80 8.78 12.97
N PHE A 172 10.64 9.40 12.77
CA PHE A 172 10.08 10.38 13.68
C PHE A 172 8.57 10.20 13.78
N ASN A 173 8.06 10.03 14.99
CA ASN A 173 6.64 9.89 15.27
C ASN A 173 6.03 11.24 15.63
N ASN A 174 5.12 11.74 14.77
CA ASN A 174 4.31 12.93 15.01
C ASN A 174 2.81 12.59 15.13
N ASN A 175 2.50 11.30 15.32
CA ASN A 175 1.14 10.85 15.58
C ASN A 175 0.64 11.46 16.89
N LYS A 176 -0.56 12.03 16.83
CA LYS A 176 -1.27 12.64 17.97
C LYS A 176 -2.68 12.10 18.07
N ASN A 177 -2.95 10.92 17.52
CA ASN A 177 -4.25 10.29 17.59
C ASN A 177 -4.71 10.24 19.06
N SER A 178 -6.01 10.40 19.30
CA SER A 178 -6.61 10.47 20.64
C SER A 178 -7.75 9.48 20.83
N TYR A 179 -7.78 8.41 20.04
CA TYR A 179 -8.81 7.40 20.08
C TYR A 179 -8.57 6.38 21.19
N PHE A 180 -9.63 6.13 21.97
CA PHE A 180 -9.72 5.09 22.99
C PHE A 180 -10.93 4.23 22.69
N ALA A 181 -10.72 2.92 22.54
CA ALA A 181 -11.77 1.95 22.30
C ALA A 181 -12.81 1.96 23.43
N GLU A 182 -12.37 2.16 24.68
CA GLU A 182 -13.19 2.18 25.88
C GLU A 182 -14.30 3.25 25.86
N TYR A 183 -14.14 4.30 25.04
CA TYR A 183 -15.10 5.41 24.91
C TYR A 183 -15.86 5.40 23.58
N SER A 184 -15.62 4.42 22.71
CA SER A 184 -16.05 4.46 21.31
C SER A 184 -17.42 3.85 21.06
N GLY A 185 -17.92 3.04 22.01
CA GLY A 185 -19.18 2.31 21.87
C GLY A 185 -19.10 1.07 20.96
N THR A 186 -17.91 0.73 20.45
CA THR A 186 -17.61 -0.48 19.67
C THR A 186 -16.28 -1.10 20.14
N ASP A 187 -16.14 -2.41 19.98
CA ASP A 187 -14.92 -3.19 20.17
C ASP A 187 -14.19 -3.52 18.85
N ASP A 188 -14.65 -2.93 17.74
CA ASP A 188 -14.10 -3.17 16.40
C ASP A 188 -12.66 -2.64 16.20
N PHE A 189 -12.24 -1.66 17.01
CA PHE A 189 -10.95 -0.98 16.85
C PHE A 189 -10.17 -0.92 18.14
N ASN A 190 -8.85 -1.07 18.03
CA ASN A 190 -7.92 -0.88 19.14
C ASN A 190 -7.78 0.59 19.54
N SER A 191 -7.45 0.83 20.82
CA SER A 191 -7.00 2.14 21.28
C SER A 191 -5.69 2.55 20.60
N THR A 192 -5.64 3.78 20.08
CA THR A 192 -4.51 4.28 19.30
C THR A 192 -4.05 5.66 19.77
N ASN A 193 -4.37 6.03 21.00
CA ASN A 193 -3.90 7.29 21.57
C ASN A 193 -2.36 7.37 21.56
N LEU A 194 -1.81 8.44 20.95
CA LEU A 194 -0.37 8.64 20.73
C LEU A 194 0.32 7.41 20.13
N PHE A 195 -0.32 6.82 19.13
CA PHE A 195 0.12 5.62 18.44
C PHE A 195 1.57 5.73 17.94
N GLU A 196 2.35 4.68 18.16
CA GLU A 196 3.72 4.56 17.70
C GLU A 196 3.89 3.24 16.96
N ARG A 197 3.99 3.37 15.63
CA ARG A 197 4.12 2.25 14.71
C ARG A 197 5.53 1.67 14.72
N LYS A 198 5.68 0.35 14.61
CA LYS A 198 6.98 -0.30 14.34
C LYS A 198 7.32 -0.41 12.85
N PRO A 199 8.59 -0.66 12.50
CA PRO A 199 9.01 -0.75 11.11
C PRO A 199 8.43 -1.94 10.35
N ASP A 200 8.39 -1.82 9.02
CA ASP A 200 7.98 -2.90 8.12
C ASP A 200 9.13 -3.34 7.22
N ALA A 201 9.25 -4.65 7.02
CA ALA A 201 10.03 -5.25 5.94
C ALA A 201 9.09 -5.82 4.89
N LEU A 202 9.47 -5.75 3.61
CA LEU A 202 8.70 -6.38 2.56
C LEU A 202 9.54 -7.12 1.53
N PHE A 203 8.87 -8.07 0.89
CA PHE A 203 9.35 -8.77 -0.27
C PHE A 203 8.21 -8.95 -1.28
N ARG A 204 8.46 -8.66 -2.55
CA ARG A 204 7.48 -8.87 -3.63
C ARG A 204 8.11 -9.66 -4.76
N ALA A 205 7.37 -10.64 -5.27
CA ALA A 205 7.66 -11.31 -6.52
C ALA A 205 6.55 -11.01 -7.53
N THR A 206 6.92 -10.47 -8.68
CA THR A 206 6.00 -10.14 -9.78
C THR A 206 6.42 -10.88 -11.04
N TYR A 207 5.45 -11.47 -11.74
CA TYR A 207 5.65 -12.00 -13.08
C TYR A 207 4.95 -11.11 -14.09
N THR A 208 5.62 -10.72 -15.16
CA THR A 208 5.03 -9.89 -16.23
C THR A 208 4.75 -10.74 -17.47
N TYR A 209 3.46 -10.90 -17.78
CA TYR A 209 3.01 -11.41 -19.07
C TYR A 209 2.55 -10.23 -19.95
N ALA A 210 2.98 -10.20 -21.20
CA ALA A 210 2.55 -9.20 -22.17
C ALA A 210 2.02 -9.91 -23.43
N THR A 211 0.92 -9.42 -23.98
CA THR A 211 0.37 -9.94 -25.23
C THR A 211 1.33 -9.67 -26.39
N SER A 212 1.26 -10.47 -27.46
CA SER A 212 2.17 -10.34 -28.61
C SER A 212 2.12 -8.95 -29.26
N ASN A 213 0.98 -8.27 -29.21
CA ASN A 213 0.81 -6.90 -29.70
C ASN A 213 1.20 -5.81 -28.68
N LYS A 214 1.70 -6.19 -27.50
CA LYS A 214 2.07 -5.32 -26.36
C LYS A 214 0.98 -4.35 -25.87
N LYS A 215 -0.28 -4.49 -26.31
CA LYS A 215 -1.39 -3.64 -25.85
C LYS A 215 -1.81 -3.94 -24.43
N TRP A 216 -1.72 -5.21 -24.03
CA TRP A 216 -2.10 -5.65 -22.70
C TRP A 216 -0.90 -6.25 -21.99
N SER A 217 -0.76 -5.90 -20.72
CA SER A 217 0.17 -6.57 -19.82
C SER A 217 -0.54 -6.94 -18.53
N PHE A 218 -0.25 -8.14 -18.05
CA PHE A 218 -0.79 -8.71 -16.82
C PHE A 218 0.38 -9.01 -15.89
N LYS A 219 0.26 -8.53 -14.65
CA LYS A 219 1.30 -8.62 -13.63
C LYS A 219 0.73 -9.22 -12.34
N PRO A 220 0.48 -10.53 -12.30
CA PRO A 220 0.24 -11.22 -11.05
C PRO A 220 1.48 -11.06 -10.16
N ASN A 221 1.25 -10.74 -8.89
CA ASN A 221 2.31 -10.62 -7.90
C ASN A 221 1.84 -11.08 -6.53
N VAL A 222 2.82 -11.50 -5.74
CA VAL A 222 2.65 -11.84 -4.33
C VAL A 222 3.55 -10.93 -3.51
N LEU A 223 3.00 -10.34 -2.47
CA LEU A 223 3.65 -9.38 -1.59
C LEU A 223 3.62 -9.87 -0.15
N PHE A 224 4.79 -10.05 0.42
CA PHE A 224 5.02 -10.35 1.83
C PHE A 224 5.35 -9.04 2.53
N ILE A 225 4.66 -8.76 3.63
CA ILE A 225 4.98 -7.64 4.52
C ILE A 225 5.14 -8.25 5.90
N TYR A 226 6.28 -8.05 6.53
CA TYR A 226 6.53 -8.46 7.89
C TYR A 226 6.70 -7.22 8.76
N HIS A 227 5.78 -7.06 9.71
CA HIS A 227 5.83 -6.01 10.72
C HIS A 227 6.83 -6.41 11.80
N LEU A 228 7.87 -5.59 12.01
CA LEU A 228 9.09 -6.01 12.70
C LEU A 228 9.01 -5.93 14.23
N GLY A 229 7.88 -5.52 14.80
CA GLY A 229 7.67 -5.52 16.24
C GLY A 229 6.26 -5.04 16.57
N GLU A 230 5.85 -5.18 17.83
CA GLU A 230 4.51 -4.80 18.25
C GLU A 230 4.40 -3.27 18.43
N ASP A 231 3.30 -2.71 17.93
CA ASP A 231 2.93 -1.30 18.04
C ASP A 231 2.64 -0.89 19.49
N ILE A 232 2.72 0.42 19.76
CA ILE A 232 2.57 0.97 21.12
C ILE A 232 1.56 2.11 21.11
N TYR A 233 0.76 2.22 22.16
CA TYR A 233 -0.10 3.37 22.43
C TYR A 233 0.03 3.83 23.88
N GLU A 234 -0.55 4.98 24.22
CA GLU A 234 -0.68 5.44 25.61
C GLU A 234 -2.12 5.20 26.10
N ASN A 235 -2.27 4.44 27.18
CA ASN A 235 -3.57 4.11 27.76
C ASN A 235 -4.19 5.28 28.56
N ILE A 236 -5.39 5.08 29.12
CA ILE A 236 -6.11 6.09 29.91
C ILE A 236 -5.41 6.50 31.23
N PHE A 237 -4.40 5.73 31.66
CA PHE A 237 -3.58 5.99 32.84
C PHE A 237 -2.22 6.62 32.47
N SER A 238 -2.05 7.05 31.22
CA SER A 238 -0.80 7.59 30.66
C SER A 238 0.39 6.62 30.69
N ASN A 239 0.12 5.31 30.70
CA ASN A 239 1.14 4.28 30.55
C ASN A 239 1.28 3.89 29.08
N ARG A 240 2.53 3.69 28.63
CA ARG A 240 2.82 3.14 27.30
C ARG A 240 2.56 1.63 27.32
N GLU A 241 1.64 1.17 26.48
CA GLU A 241 1.26 -0.22 26.36
C GLU A 241 1.51 -0.74 24.95
N THR A 242 1.98 -1.99 24.89
CA THR A 242 2.17 -2.72 23.64
C THR A 242 0.86 -3.34 23.20
N ILE A 243 0.52 -3.17 21.92
CA ILE A 243 -0.63 -3.82 21.29
C ILE A 243 -0.20 -5.22 20.89
N LYS A 244 -0.56 -6.22 21.69
CA LYS A 244 -0.10 -7.60 21.50
C LYS A 244 -0.53 -8.16 20.16
N ASN A 245 0.33 -8.98 19.54
CA ASN A 245 0.09 -9.62 18.24
C ASN A 245 -0.10 -8.62 17.09
N SER A 246 0.36 -7.38 17.26
CA SER A 246 0.42 -6.41 16.18
C SER A 246 1.67 -6.56 15.32
N ASP A 247 2.60 -7.46 15.63
CA ASP A 247 3.70 -7.81 14.73
C ASP A 247 3.34 -8.96 13.79
N GLY A 248 4.26 -9.31 12.89
CA GLY A 248 4.15 -10.54 12.09
C GLY A 248 3.81 -10.33 10.62
N LEU A 249 3.39 -11.42 9.98
CA LEU A 249 3.32 -11.55 8.53
C LEU A 249 1.93 -11.22 7.97
N THR A 250 1.93 -10.41 6.92
CA THR A 250 0.83 -10.24 5.98
C THR A 250 1.25 -10.74 4.59
N LEU A 251 0.42 -11.56 3.96
CA LEU A 251 0.64 -12.09 2.61
C LEU A 251 -0.45 -11.64 1.65
N ASN A 252 -0.09 -10.86 0.64
CA ASN A 252 -0.98 -10.26 -0.34
C ASN A 252 -0.86 -10.92 -1.72
N GLY A 253 -2.00 -11.22 -2.35
CA GLY A 253 -2.08 -11.50 -3.78
C GLY A 253 -2.59 -10.27 -4.54
N ASN A 254 -1.98 -9.96 -5.67
CA ASN A 254 -2.37 -8.82 -6.48
C ASN A 254 -2.28 -9.15 -7.97
N LEU A 255 -3.21 -8.61 -8.74
CA LEU A 255 -3.21 -8.62 -10.19
C LEU A 255 -3.26 -7.19 -10.71
N ILE A 256 -2.20 -6.78 -11.41
CA ILE A 256 -2.16 -5.51 -12.13
C ILE A 256 -2.36 -5.78 -13.63
N THR A 257 -3.33 -5.11 -14.24
CA THR A 257 -3.59 -5.16 -15.68
C THR A 257 -3.34 -3.79 -16.29
N ILE A 258 -2.50 -3.72 -17.31
CA ILE A 258 -2.13 -2.48 -17.99
C ILE A 258 -2.63 -2.55 -19.43
N TYR A 259 -3.38 -1.53 -19.85
CA TYR A 259 -3.79 -1.29 -21.22
C TYR A 259 -3.05 -0.08 -21.79
N GLN A 260 -2.25 -0.30 -22.83
CA GLN A 260 -1.55 0.76 -23.55
C GLN A 260 -2.53 1.48 -24.49
N LEU A 261 -2.81 2.76 -24.20
CA LEU A 261 -3.67 3.60 -25.04
C LEU A 261 -2.91 4.05 -26.29
N ASN A 262 -1.64 4.43 -26.10
CA ASN A 262 -0.71 4.81 -27.16
C ASN A 262 0.74 4.73 -26.63
N SER A 263 1.71 5.22 -27.39
CA SER A 263 3.13 5.21 -27.00
C SER A 263 3.45 6.08 -25.79
N LYS A 264 2.57 6.99 -25.35
CA LYS A 264 2.79 7.94 -24.25
C LYS A 264 1.87 7.71 -23.06
N SER A 265 0.71 7.07 -23.22
CA SER A 265 -0.23 6.86 -22.12
C SER A 265 -0.77 5.44 -22.00
N SER A 266 -1.14 5.09 -20.76
CA SER A 266 -1.74 3.81 -20.41
C SER A 266 -2.77 3.95 -19.31
N LEU A 267 -3.71 3.00 -19.27
CA LEU A 267 -4.60 2.78 -18.13
C LEU A 267 -4.13 1.53 -17.39
N GLU A 268 -4.10 1.60 -16.06
CA GLU A 268 -3.75 0.48 -15.20
C GLU A 268 -4.91 0.20 -14.24
N LEU A 269 -5.25 -1.07 -14.09
CA LEU A 269 -6.21 -1.59 -13.13
C LEU A 269 -5.47 -2.49 -12.16
N SER A 270 -5.70 -2.33 -10.87
CA SER A 270 -5.11 -3.18 -9.83
C SER A 270 -6.21 -3.81 -8.97
N LEU A 271 -6.06 -5.08 -8.66
CA LEU A 271 -6.93 -5.82 -7.75
C LEU A 271 -6.05 -6.54 -6.74
N ALA A 272 -6.27 -6.33 -5.46
CA ALA A 272 -5.51 -7.02 -4.42
C ALA A 272 -6.40 -7.49 -3.27
N THR A 273 -6.01 -8.62 -2.70
CA THR A 273 -6.59 -9.20 -1.49
C THR A 273 -5.51 -10.07 -0.85
N PRO A 274 -5.42 -10.13 0.48
CA PRO A 274 -4.49 -11.04 1.11
C PRO A 274 -5.06 -12.38 1.50
N PHE A 275 -4.10 -13.25 1.71
CA PHE A 275 -4.22 -14.65 2.07
C PHE A 275 -3.84 -14.89 3.53
N VAL A 276 -3.00 -14.04 4.11
CA VAL A 276 -2.57 -14.11 5.51
C VAL A 276 -2.52 -12.69 6.08
N VAL A 277 -2.92 -12.53 7.33
CA VAL A 277 -2.89 -11.26 8.07
C VAL A 277 -2.40 -11.48 9.49
N ARG A 278 -1.89 -10.40 10.11
CA ARG A 278 -1.68 -10.31 11.56
C ARG A 278 -3.01 -10.37 12.30
N ASP A 279 -2.96 -10.76 13.57
CA ASP A 279 -4.13 -10.80 14.44
C ASP A 279 -4.61 -9.38 14.75
N GLU A 280 -3.72 -8.53 15.26
CA GLU A 280 -4.02 -7.13 15.59
C GLU A 280 -3.41 -6.16 14.58
N ARG A 281 -4.22 -5.19 14.14
CA ARG A 281 -3.84 -4.27 13.04
C ARG A 281 -4.28 -2.84 13.35
N PRO A 282 -3.75 -2.24 14.44
CA PRO A 282 -4.19 -0.93 14.94
C PRO A 282 -3.85 0.25 14.02
N ASP A 283 -3.11 0.01 12.93
CA ASP A 283 -2.62 1.03 12.03
C ASP A 283 -3.64 1.50 10.99
N GLY A 284 -4.80 0.84 10.89
CA GLY A 284 -5.86 1.18 9.94
C GLY A 284 -5.47 0.99 8.48
N LEU A 285 -4.42 0.20 8.18
CA LEU A 285 -3.97 -0.10 6.82
C LEU A 285 -4.59 -1.39 6.25
N THR A 286 -5.34 -2.13 7.06
CA THR A 286 -6.04 -3.35 6.65
C THR A 286 -7.06 -3.10 5.55
N ARG A 287 -7.04 -3.86 4.45
CA ARG A 287 -8.13 -3.86 3.46
C ARG A 287 -8.57 -5.24 2.99
N ALA A 288 -9.79 -5.70 3.27
CA ALA A 288 -10.25 -7.02 2.82
C ALA A 288 -10.15 -7.17 1.29
N PHE A 289 -10.26 -6.05 0.60
CA PHE A 289 -10.10 -5.97 -0.83
C PHE A 289 -9.71 -4.55 -1.23
N THR A 290 -8.89 -4.43 -2.27
CA THR A 290 -8.62 -3.16 -2.94
C THR A 290 -8.80 -3.26 -4.44
N ALA A 291 -9.40 -2.24 -5.03
CA ALA A 291 -9.48 -2.04 -6.48
C ALA A 291 -8.98 -0.65 -6.86
N GLY A 292 -7.97 -0.58 -7.72
CA GLY A 292 -7.37 0.66 -8.18
C GLY A 292 -7.52 0.88 -9.66
N VAL A 293 -7.62 2.16 -10.04
CA VAL A 293 -7.48 2.63 -11.42
C VAL A 293 -6.44 3.73 -11.48
N THR A 294 -5.53 3.66 -12.45
CA THR A 294 -4.47 4.65 -12.64
C THR A 294 -4.35 5.02 -14.11
N TYR A 295 -4.32 6.31 -14.39
CA TYR A 295 -3.92 6.84 -15.68
C TYR A 295 -2.46 7.29 -15.63
N LYS A 296 -1.69 6.94 -16.66
CA LYS A 296 -0.27 7.28 -16.77
C LYS A 296 -0.02 7.99 -18.09
N ILE A 297 0.74 9.09 -18.06
CA ILE A 297 1.13 9.84 -19.25
C ILE A 297 2.60 10.30 -19.18
N SER A 298 3.35 10.01 -20.24
CA SER A 298 4.76 10.38 -20.37
C SER A 298 4.97 11.51 -21.40
N PHE A 299 5.86 12.45 -21.11
CA PHE A 299 6.18 13.59 -21.99
C PHE A 299 7.64 14.08 -21.91
#